data_AF-A0A8S4GXP3-F1
#
_entry.id   AF-A0A8S4GXP3-F1
#
_cell.length_a   1.000
_cell.length_b   1.000
_cell.length_c   1.000
_cell.angle_alpha   90.00
_cell.angle_beta   90.00
_cell.angle_gamma   90.00
#
_symmetry.space_group_name_H-M   'P 1'
#
loop_
_entity.id
_entity.type
_entity.pdbx_description
1 polymer ?
#
loop_
_entity_poly.entity_id
_entity_poly.type
_entity_poly.pdbx_seq_one_letter_code
_entity_poly.pdbx_strand_id
1 'polypeptide(L)'
;MWEVTDDQGVLCSIDDVDWTTRCCAAGKGQRHSCDACGDHDQCCSTYESCVSCCMGHPEGEAHRQEEPRIIDHPETGYAADLFSFCAMRCRTHKASTSHENTYVGGRHHCFSRIARPLSNPQGFPAGVVPARALQGQTCEAACRDAKAGACTKAAMKAVSNCDGLLSVFPCEAGCFEGKGARFSTYAAPNSRTPHACLGASEPADDCSLAVPEAAAVCGCQKS
;
A
#
# COMPACT_ATOMS: atom_id res chain seq x y z
N MET A 1 19.28 13.30 13.05
CA MET A 1 20.38 13.11 12.09
C MET A 1 19.75 13.13 10.70
N TRP A 2 20.35 13.80 9.71
CA TRP A 2 19.84 13.78 8.33
C TRP A 2 20.54 12.66 7.56
N GLU A 3 19.75 11.85 6.87
CA GLU A 3 20.22 10.72 6.06
C GLU A 3 20.13 11.07 4.58
N VAL A 4 20.88 10.36 3.74
CA VAL A 4 20.89 10.48 2.28
C VAL A 4 21.06 9.08 1.68
N THR A 5 20.38 8.82 0.57
CA THR A 5 20.58 7.64 -0.27
C THR A 5 21.27 8.01 -1.57
N ASP A 6 22.36 7.33 -1.89
CA ASP A 6 23.05 7.50 -3.17
C ASP A 6 22.48 6.62 -4.29
N ASP A 7 23.02 6.79 -5.50
CA ASP A 7 22.61 6.05 -6.70
C ASP A 7 22.99 4.56 -6.70
N GLN A 8 23.71 4.10 -5.67
CA GLN A 8 23.99 2.68 -5.40
C GLN A 8 23.02 2.08 -4.38
N GLY A 9 22.08 2.90 -3.87
CA GLY A 9 21.10 2.53 -2.87
C GLY A 9 21.67 2.43 -1.46
N VAL A 10 22.81 3.07 -1.18
CA VAL A 10 23.41 3.12 0.16
C VAL A 10 22.81 4.28 0.94
N LEU A 11 22.17 3.96 2.07
CA LEU A 11 21.65 4.93 3.03
C LEU A 11 22.73 5.24 4.08
N CYS A 12 23.17 6.48 4.17
CA CYS A 12 24.14 6.93 5.17
C CYS A 12 23.77 8.28 5.79
N SER A 13 24.44 8.63 6.89
CA SER A 13 24.38 10.00 7.42
C SER A 13 24.99 10.98 6.40
N ILE A 14 24.46 12.20 6.33
CA ILE A 14 25.03 13.26 5.49
C ILE A 14 26.51 13.53 5.80
N ASP A 15 26.95 13.29 7.05
CA ASP A 15 28.35 13.46 7.48
C ASP A 15 29.28 12.38 6.90
N ASP A 16 28.73 11.26 6.45
CA ASP A 16 29.47 10.14 5.86
C ASP A 16 29.49 10.20 4.32
N VAL A 17 28.97 11.26 3.71
CA VAL A 17 29.01 11.47 2.26
C VAL A 17 30.40 11.95 1.83
N ASP A 18 30.98 11.29 0.83
CA ASP A 18 32.19 11.79 0.18
C ASP A 18 31.81 12.90 -0.81
N TRP A 19 32.18 14.14 -0.50
CA TRP A 19 31.86 15.31 -1.31
C TRP A 19 32.47 15.31 -2.71
N THR A 20 33.47 14.46 -2.96
CA THR A 20 34.12 14.30 -4.28
C THR A 20 33.24 13.45 -5.19
N THR A 21 32.82 12.29 -4.71
CA THR A 21 32.02 11.32 -5.47
C THR A 21 30.52 11.59 -5.37
N ARG A 22 30.08 12.33 -4.34
CA ARG A 22 28.69 12.57 -3.95
C ARG A 22 27.93 11.30 -3.51
N CYS A 23 28.66 10.21 -3.28
CA CYS A 23 28.11 8.96 -2.76
C CYS A 23 28.46 8.80 -1.28
N CYS A 24 27.83 7.83 -0.62
CA CYS A 24 28.24 7.43 0.71
C CYS A 24 29.69 6.90 0.69
N ALA A 25 30.50 7.32 1.66
CA ALA A 25 31.89 6.87 1.74
C ALA A 25 31.98 5.35 1.90
N ALA A 26 33.03 4.75 1.33
CA ALA A 26 33.18 3.29 1.33
C ALA A 26 33.13 2.70 2.75
N GLY A 27 32.26 1.72 2.95
CA GLY A 27 32.04 1.07 4.25
C GLY A 27 31.20 1.87 5.24
N LYS A 28 30.64 3.03 4.84
CA LYS A 28 29.65 3.78 5.61
C LYS A 28 28.25 3.55 5.07
N GLY A 29 27.28 3.49 5.97
CA GLY A 29 25.88 3.30 5.64
C GLY A 29 25.48 1.84 5.42
N GLN A 30 24.23 1.67 4.99
CA GLN A 30 23.61 0.38 4.72
C GLN A 30 23.03 0.37 3.31
N ARG A 31 23.39 -0.66 2.53
CA ARG A 31 22.84 -0.84 1.19
C ARG A 31 21.45 -1.46 1.25
N HIS A 32 20.50 -0.84 0.56
CA HIS A 32 19.11 -1.27 0.45
C HIS A 32 18.42 -1.45 1.83
N SER A 33 18.64 -0.50 2.73
CA SER A 33 18.07 -0.57 4.07
C SER A 33 16.55 -0.36 4.03
N CYS A 34 15.82 -1.29 4.66
CA CYS A 34 14.36 -1.26 4.81
C CYS A 34 13.93 -1.07 6.27
N ASP A 35 14.84 -0.71 7.19
CA ASP A 35 14.59 -0.68 8.64
C ASP A 35 13.44 0.25 9.06
N ALA A 36 13.18 1.29 8.26
CA ALA A 36 12.12 2.27 8.48
C ALA A 36 10.85 2.02 7.65
N CYS A 37 10.77 0.88 6.95
CA CYS A 37 9.73 0.52 6.02
C CYS A 37 8.83 -0.60 6.59
N GLY A 38 7.56 -0.62 6.21
CA GLY A 38 6.68 -1.75 6.48
C GLY A 38 6.83 -2.82 5.41
N ASP A 39 6.91 -4.09 5.82
CA ASP A 39 7.13 -5.22 4.90
C ASP A 39 5.97 -5.40 3.91
N HIS A 40 4.74 -5.11 4.35
CA HIS A 40 3.53 -5.38 3.57
C HIS A 40 3.02 -4.18 2.78
N ASP A 41 3.18 -2.97 3.31
CA ASP A 41 2.73 -1.74 2.65
C ASP A 41 3.83 -1.11 1.77
N GLN A 42 5.08 -1.50 2.00
CA GLN A 42 6.28 -0.96 1.35
C GLN A 42 6.30 0.58 1.46
N CYS A 43 5.81 1.08 2.59
CA CYS A 43 5.81 2.47 2.96
C CYS A 43 6.81 2.70 4.09
N CYS A 44 7.55 3.79 4.02
CA CYS A 44 8.61 4.14 4.95
C CYS A 44 8.34 5.50 5.59
N SER A 45 8.94 5.70 6.77
CA SER A 45 8.81 6.96 7.51
C SER A 45 9.65 8.10 6.94
N THR A 46 10.71 7.78 6.20
CA THR A 46 11.58 8.75 5.54
C THR A 46 11.68 8.45 4.05
N TYR A 47 11.87 9.51 3.26
CA TYR A 47 12.07 9.41 1.81
C TYR A 47 13.31 8.58 1.47
N GLU A 48 14.43 8.83 2.14
CA GLU A 48 15.71 8.20 1.85
C GLU A 48 15.66 6.68 2.11
N SER A 49 15.10 6.24 3.24
CA SER A 49 14.90 4.80 3.49
C SER A 49 13.97 4.16 2.44
N CYS A 50 12.96 4.87 1.96
CA CYS A 50 12.12 4.37 0.87
C CYS A 50 12.91 4.15 -0.42
N VAL A 51 13.74 5.12 -0.82
CA VAL A 51 14.56 5.00 -2.04
C VAL A 51 15.54 3.84 -1.91
N SER A 52 16.25 3.73 -0.79
CA SER A 52 17.21 2.65 -0.54
C SER A 52 16.52 1.28 -0.58
N CYS A 53 15.42 1.10 0.16
CA CYS A 53 14.68 -0.16 0.20
C CYS A 53 14.12 -0.56 -1.17
N CYS A 54 13.52 0.39 -1.90
CA CYS A 54 12.96 0.17 -3.24
C CYS A 54 14.02 -0.36 -4.23
N MET A 55 15.24 0.16 -4.18
CA MET A 55 16.31 -0.29 -5.09
C MET A 55 16.76 -1.74 -4.83
N GLY A 56 16.54 -2.26 -3.63
CA GLY A 56 16.78 -3.65 -3.30
C GLY A 56 15.59 -4.58 -3.53
N HIS A 57 14.41 -4.03 -3.83
CA HIS A 57 13.19 -4.82 -3.94
C HIS A 57 13.16 -5.60 -5.28
N PRO A 58 12.84 -6.91 -5.28
CA PRO A 58 12.92 -7.76 -6.47
C PRO A 58 12.03 -7.30 -7.64
N GLU A 59 10.94 -6.63 -7.34
CA GLU A 59 9.98 -6.15 -8.34
C GLU A 59 10.30 -4.75 -8.88
N GLY A 60 11.30 -4.04 -8.31
CA GLY A 60 11.57 -2.64 -8.64
C GLY A 60 11.90 -2.42 -10.12
N GLU A 61 12.70 -3.31 -10.72
CA GLU A 61 13.10 -3.20 -12.13
C GLU A 61 11.94 -3.52 -13.10
N ALA A 62 11.07 -4.46 -12.74
CA ALA A 62 9.86 -4.75 -13.52
C ALA A 62 8.90 -3.56 -13.46
N HIS A 63 8.65 -3.04 -12.26
CA HIS A 63 7.79 -1.87 -12.06
C HIS A 63 8.32 -0.64 -12.80
N ARG A 64 9.64 -0.42 -12.84
CA ARG A 64 10.26 0.67 -13.61
C ARG A 64 9.88 0.67 -15.09
N GLN A 65 9.75 -0.51 -15.69
CA GLN A 65 9.45 -0.66 -17.12
C GLN A 65 7.96 -0.60 -17.42
N GLU A 66 7.12 -0.89 -16.43
CA GLU A 66 5.66 -0.97 -16.57
C GLU A 66 4.93 0.28 -16.07
N GLU A 67 5.51 1.01 -15.11
CA GLU A 67 4.86 2.14 -14.45
C GLU A 67 5.37 3.49 -14.98
N PRO A 68 4.47 4.38 -15.42
CA PRO A 68 4.86 5.71 -15.87
C PRO A 68 5.31 6.59 -14.70
N ARG A 69 5.97 7.71 -15.03
CA ARG A 69 6.53 8.63 -14.02
C ARG A 69 5.50 9.24 -13.08
N ILE A 70 4.28 9.41 -13.56
CA ILE A 70 3.14 9.82 -12.75
C ILE A 70 2.06 8.74 -12.89
N ILE A 71 1.55 8.26 -11.76
CA ILE A 71 0.48 7.25 -11.71
C ILE A 71 -0.70 7.69 -12.58
N ASP A 72 -1.20 6.80 -13.43
CA ASP A 72 -2.29 7.04 -14.40
C ASP A 72 -1.98 8.01 -15.56
N HIS A 73 -0.71 8.40 -15.75
CA HIS A 73 -0.28 9.38 -16.76
C HIS A 73 0.83 8.82 -17.68
N PRO A 74 0.50 7.93 -18.64
CA PRO A 74 1.49 7.25 -19.49
C PRO A 74 2.31 8.20 -20.39
N GLU A 75 1.78 9.40 -20.69
CA GLU A 75 2.46 10.44 -21.46
C GLU A 75 3.75 10.94 -20.80
N THR A 76 3.92 10.69 -19.49
CA THR A 76 5.10 11.10 -18.72
C THR A 76 6.32 10.19 -18.96
N GLY A 77 6.13 9.09 -19.70
CA GLY A 77 7.16 8.11 -19.99
C GLY A 77 7.60 7.32 -18.75
N TYR A 78 8.74 6.64 -18.87
CA TYR A 78 9.28 5.74 -17.84
C TYR A 78 10.57 6.29 -17.22
N ALA A 79 10.96 5.77 -16.06
CA ALA A 79 12.21 6.16 -15.41
C ALA A 79 13.42 5.57 -16.14
N ALA A 80 14.49 6.36 -16.25
CA ALA A 80 15.69 5.99 -17.01
C ALA A 80 16.44 4.80 -16.37
N ASP A 81 16.49 4.79 -15.04
CA ASP A 81 17.21 3.82 -14.22
C ASP A 81 16.43 3.55 -12.91
N LEU A 82 16.84 2.52 -12.17
CA LEU A 82 16.15 2.07 -10.96
C LEU A 82 16.20 3.11 -9.83
N PHE A 83 17.30 3.83 -9.69
CA PHE A 83 17.40 4.91 -8.69
C PHE A 83 16.40 6.01 -9.01
N SER A 84 16.36 6.48 -10.26
CA SER A 84 15.39 7.46 -10.74
C SER A 84 13.95 7.00 -10.50
N PHE A 85 13.63 5.72 -10.75
CA PHE A 85 12.32 5.13 -10.48
C PHE A 85 11.96 5.18 -9.00
N CYS A 86 12.84 4.68 -8.13
CA CYS A 86 12.60 4.68 -6.69
C CYS A 86 12.48 6.10 -6.13
N ALA A 87 13.33 7.03 -6.58
CA ALA A 87 13.30 8.45 -6.22
C ALA A 87 12.00 9.14 -6.62
N MET A 88 11.41 8.82 -7.77
CA MET A 88 10.08 9.35 -8.13
C MET A 88 8.95 8.66 -7.36
N ARG A 89 9.02 7.34 -7.17
CA ARG A 89 7.94 6.54 -6.59
C ARG A 89 7.74 6.85 -5.11
N CYS A 90 8.85 7.01 -4.39
CA CYS A 90 8.89 7.32 -2.96
C CYS A 90 8.44 8.74 -2.60
N ARG A 91 8.15 9.60 -3.59
CA ARG A 91 7.58 10.91 -3.32
C ARG A 91 6.19 10.77 -2.71
N THR A 92 5.85 11.72 -1.85
CA THR A 92 4.51 11.80 -1.31
C THR A 92 3.52 12.10 -2.43
N HIS A 93 2.34 11.51 -2.32
CA HIS A 93 1.30 11.62 -3.34
C HIS A 93 -0.07 11.55 -2.64
N LYS A 94 -1.12 11.86 -3.39
CA LYS A 94 -2.50 11.95 -2.88
C LYS A 94 -2.98 10.74 -2.08
N ALA A 95 -2.35 9.57 -2.27
CA ALA A 95 -2.74 8.35 -1.59
C ALA A 95 -2.12 8.23 -0.17
N SER A 96 -0.98 8.89 0.10
CA SER A 96 -0.40 8.98 1.44
C SER A 96 -0.83 10.22 2.23
N THR A 97 -1.66 11.10 1.64
CA THR A 97 -2.24 12.28 2.28
C THR A 97 -3.76 12.16 2.45
N SER A 98 -4.30 12.89 3.42
CA SER A 98 -5.73 12.99 3.74
C SER A 98 -6.24 14.42 3.47
N HIS A 99 -6.47 15.23 4.51
CA HIS A 99 -6.94 16.62 4.42
C HIS A 99 -5.77 17.62 4.52
N GLU A 100 -5.75 18.67 3.68
CA GLU A 100 -4.78 19.78 3.76
C GLU A 100 -3.31 19.36 3.82
N ASN A 101 -2.92 18.32 3.06
CA ASN A 101 -1.57 17.72 3.05
C ASN A 101 -1.17 17.01 4.36
N THR A 102 -2.11 16.70 5.24
CA THR A 102 -1.87 15.85 6.42
C THR A 102 -1.65 14.41 5.98
N TYR A 103 -0.53 13.80 6.36
CA TYR A 103 -0.25 12.40 6.04
C TYR A 103 -1.21 11.44 6.78
N VAL A 104 -1.59 10.35 6.10
CA VAL A 104 -2.48 9.32 6.66
C VAL A 104 -1.83 8.59 7.84
N GLY A 105 -0.50 8.48 7.85
CA GLY A 105 0.26 7.87 8.93
C GLY A 105 1.72 8.30 8.93
N GLY A 106 2.48 7.82 9.91
CA GLY A 106 3.91 8.14 10.05
C GLY A 106 4.76 7.62 8.90
N ARG A 107 4.35 6.53 8.23
CA ARG A 107 4.93 6.03 6.99
C ARG A 107 4.13 6.60 5.83
N HIS A 108 4.74 7.36 4.94
CA HIS A 108 4.02 8.09 3.88
C HIS A 108 4.82 8.20 2.57
N HIS A 109 6.03 7.64 2.55
CA HIS A 109 6.85 7.43 1.37
C HIS A 109 6.72 5.98 0.94
N CYS A 110 6.03 5.70 -0.15
CA CYS A 110 5.67 4.34 -0.53
C CYS A 110 6.19 3.99 -1.92
N PHE A 111 6.77 2.80 -2.07
CA PHE A 111 7.17 2.27 -3.37
C PHE A 111 6.28 1.12 -3.87
N SER A 112 5.30 0.67 -3.08
CA SER A 112 4.27 -0.25 -3.55
C SER A 112 3.38 0.38 -4.63
N ARG A 113 2.77 -0.49 -5.44
CA ARG A 113 1.75 -0.10 -6.44
C ARG A 113 0.56 0.63 -5.82
N ILE A 114 0.12 0.16 -4.66
CA ILE A 114 -0.98 0.74 -3.88
C ILE A 114 -0.59 2.12 -3.34
N ALA A 115 0.68 2.27 -2.98
CA ALA A 115 1.28 3.52 -2.55
C ALA A 115 0.60 4.13 -1.30
N ARG A 116 -0.07 3.32 -0.48
CA ARG A 116 -0.72 3.78 0.75
C ARG A 116 -0.16 3.05 1.96
N PRO A 117 0.12 3.76 3.06
CA PRO A 117 0.48 3.09 4.31
C PRO A 117 -0.70 2.32 4.85
N LEU A 118 -0.41 1.12 5.36
CA LEU A 118 -1.37 0.36 6.15
C LEU A 118 -1.25 0.76 7.62
N SER A 119 -2.36 0.74 8.34
CA SER A 119 -2.39 0.96 9.78
C SER A 119 -1.56 -0.10 10.51
N ASN A 120 -1.63 -1.35 10.04
CA ASN A 120 -0.80 -2.47 10.46
C ASN A 120 0.33 -2.79 9.45
N PRO A 121 1.59 -2.41 9.74
CA PRO A 121 2.74 -2.73 8.88
C PRO A 121 3.06 -4.24 8.82
N GLN A 122 2.66 -5.03 9.82
CA GLN A 122 2.85 -6.49 9.81
C GLN A 122 1.84 -7.21 8.89
N GLY A 123 1.00 -6.46 8.17
CA GLY A 123 0.08 -6.99 7.19
C GLY A 123 -0.99 -7.91 7.76
N PHE A 124 -1.42 -8.88 6.96
CA PHE A 124 -2.43 -9.85 7.34
C PHE A 124 -1.79 -11.14 7.86
N PRO A 125 -2.48 -11.89 8.74
CA PRO A 125 -2.00 -13.19 9.21
C PRO A 125 -1.64 -14.13 8.06
N ALA A 126 -0.71 -15.06 8.31
CA ALA A 126 -0.20 -15.97 7.27
C ALA A 126 -1.34 -16.71 6.55
N GLY A 127 -1.32 -16.65 5.21
CA GLY A 127 -2.33 -17.27 4.35
C GLY A 127 -3.66 -16.49 4.24
N VAL A 128 -3.84 -15.40 4.99
CA VAL A 128 -4.99 -14.52 4.83
C VAL A 128 -4.76 -13.60 3.63
N VAL A 129 -5.70 -13.60 2.69
CA VAL A 129 -5.67 -12.80 1.47
C VAL A 129 -6.98 -12.00 1.37
N PRO A 130 -6.92 -10.65 1.39
CA PRO A 130 -8.06 -9.82 1.06
C PRO A 130 -8.47 -9.99 -0.41
N ALA A 131 -9.77 -10.13 -0.66
CA ALA A 131 -10.34 -10.21 -1.99
C ALA A 131 -11.42 -9.14 -2.18
N ARG A 132 -11.49 -8.60 -3.40
CA ARG A 132 -12.51 -7.65 -3.81
C ARG A 132 -13.81 -8.38 -4.15
N ALA A 133 -14.89 -8.08 -3.42
CA ALA A 133 -16.25 -8.46 -3.81
C ALA A 133 -16.93 -7.28 -4.54
N LEU A 134 -17.48 -7.57 -5.72
CA LEU A 134 -18.31 -6.63 -6.46
C LEU A 134 -19.66 -6.41 -5.76
N GLN A 135 -20.35 -5.34 -6.12
CA GLN A 135 -21.70 -5.07 -5.62
C GLN A 135 -22.63 -6.25 -5.90
N GLY A 136 -23.28 -6.76 -4.85
CA GLY A 136 -24.17 -7.93 -4.92
C GLY A 136 -23.45 -9.29 -5.01
N GLN A 137 -22.12 -9.34 -4.94
CA GLN A 137 -21.35 -10.57 -4.94
C GLN A 137 -21.16 -11.10 -3.51
N THR A 138 -21.20 -12.43 -3.34
CA THR A 138 -20.89 -13.09 -2.06
C THR A 138 -19.37 -13.21 -1.84
N CYS A 139 -18.94 -13.32 -0.59
CA CYS A 139 -17.52 -13.49 -0.29
C CYS A 139 -16.97 -14.84 -0.78
N GLU A 140 -17.79 -15.89 -0.79
CA GLU A 140 -17.40 -17.18 -1.37
C GLU A 140 -17.09 -17.06 -2.87
N ALA A 141 -17.91 -16.30 -3.60
CA ALA A 141 -17.67 -16.04 -5.02
C ALA A 141 -16.43 -15.17 -5.23
N ALA A 142 -16.27 -14.11 -4.45
CA ALA A 142 -15.11 -13.22 -4.52
C ALA A 142 -13.78 -13.98 -4.28
N CYS A 143 -13.72 -14.83 -3.24
CA CYS A 143 -12.52 -15.62 -2.94
C CYS A 143 -12.20 -16.64 -4.05
N ARG A 144 -13.23 -17.25 -4.63
CA ARG A 144 -13.09 -18.18 -5.76
C ARG A 144 -12.57 -17.47 -7.01
N ASP A 145 -13.16 -16.33 -7.37
CA ASP A 145 -12.80 -15.57 -8.57
C ASP A 145 -11.38 -15.00 -8.45
N ALA A 146 -10.99 -14.55 -7.25
CA ALA A 146 -9.64 -14.10 -6.94
C ALA A 146 -8.61 -15.23 -6.81
N LYS A 147 -9.04 -16.51 -6.86
CA LYS A 147 -8.19 -17.68 -6.59
C LYS A 147 -7.42 -17.55 -5.26
N ALA A 148 -8.08 -16.97 -4.25
CA ALA A 148 -7.48 -16.56 -2.99
C ALA A 148 -7.69 -17.58 -1.85
N GLY A 149 -8.29 -18.73 -2.14
CA GLY A 149 -8.61 -19.78 -1.17
C GLY A 149 -10.08 -19.76 -0.75
N ALA A 150 -10.37 -20.23 0.47
CA ALA A 150 -11.73 -20.31 1.00
C ALA A 150 -12.05 -19.12 1.92
N CYS A 151 -13.26 -18.59 1.86
CA CYS A 151 -13.71 -17.60 2.83
C CYS A 151 -13.85 -18.25 4.21
N THR A 152 -13.27 -17.64 5.25
CA THR A 152 -13.40 -18.11 6.63
C THR A 152 -13.72 -16.95 7.57
N LYS A 153 -14.42 -17.23 8.67
CA LYS A 153 -14.73 -16.22 9.70
C LYS A 153 -13.47 -15.53 10.25
N ALA A 154 -12.39 -16.29 10.44
CA ALA A 154 -11.11 -15.75 10.94
C ALA A 154 -10.48 -14.79 9.92
N ALA A 155 -10.42 -15.18 8.64
CA ALA A 155 -9.89 -14.33 7.58
C ALA A 155 -10.77 -13.08 7.37
N MET A 156 -12.10 -13.24 7.36
CA MET A 156 -13.05 -12.12 7.29
C MET A 156 -12.79 -11.10 8.39
N LYS A 157 -12.67 -11.54 9.65
CA LYS A 157 -12.38 -10.65 10.77
C LYS A 157 -11.04 -9.93 10.61
N ALA A 158 -10.01 -10.60 10.10
CA ALA A 158 -8.68 -10.03 9.93
C ALA A 158 -8.61 -8.91 8.87
N VAL A 159 -9.45 -8.98 7.82
CA VAL A 159 -9.47 -7.98 6.73
C VAL A 159 -10.61 -6.98 6.83
N SER A 160 -11.50 -7.11 7.82
CA SER A 160 -12.66 -6.24 7.99
C SER A 160 -12.31 -4.90 8.66
N ASN A 161 -11.27 -4.26 8.18
CA ASN A 161 -10.75 -2.99 8.65
C ASN A 161 -10.29 -2.15 7.46
N CYS A 162 -9.83 -0.94 7.74
CA CYS A 162 -9.32 -0.06 6.70
C CYS A 162 -8.13 -0.62 5.93
N ASP A 163 -7.28 -1.44 6.56
CA ASP A 163 -6.13 -2.03 5.86
C ASP A 163 -6.57 -3.04 4.80
N GLY A 164 -7.56 -3.87 5.14
CA GLY A 164 -8.17 -4.78 4.17
C GLY A 164 -8.82 -4.04 3.01
N LEU A 165 -9.57 -2.96 3.28
CA LEU A 165 -10.17 -2.14 2.25
C LEU A 165 -9.13 -1.47 1.35
N LEU A 166 -8.12 -0.82 1.93
CA LEU A 166 -7.07 -0.12 1.21
C LEU A 166 -6.19 -1.07 0.39
N SER A 167 -6.10 -2.34 0.77
CA SER A 167 -5.35 -3.35 0.01
C SER A 167 -6.02 -3.74 -1.32
N VAL A 168 -7.33 -3.49 -1.49
CA VAL A 168 -8.10 -3.90 -2.68
C VAL A 168 -8.94 -2.77 -3.30
N PHE A 169 -9.05 -1.61 -2.66
CA PHE A 169 -9.80 -0.44 -3.12
C PHE A 169 -9.00 0.86 -3.02
N PRO A 170 -9.24 1.83 -3.91
CA PRO A 170 -8.56 3.13 -3.89
C PRO A 170 -8.91 4.04 -2.70
N CYS A 171 -10.13 3.95 -2.18
CA CYS A 171 -10.67 4.76 -1.08
C CYS A 171 -10.34 6.26 -1.21
N GLU A 172 -10.74 6.92 -2.32
CA GLU A 172 -10.28 8.28 -2.63
C GLU A 172 -10.74 9.33 -1.62
N ALA A 173 -11.91 9.12 -1.00
CA ALA A 173 -12.43 9.98 0.06
C ALA A 173 -11.93 9.59 1.47
N GLY A 174 -10.97 8.66 1.56
CA GLY A 174 -10.42 8.15 2.81
C GLY A 174 -11.11 6.87 3.31
N CYS A 175 -10.66 6.41 4.48
CA CYS A 175 -11.22 5.25 5.15
C CYS A 175 -11.63 5.58 6.59
N PHE A 176 -12.80 5.09 7.00
CA PHE A 176 -13.44 5.40 8.26
C PHE A 176 -13.94 4.15 8.95
N GLU A 177 -14.03 4.17 10.28
CA GLU A 177 -14.62 3.08 11.06
C GLU A 177 -16.15 3.18 11.06
N GLY A 178 -16.83 2.14 10.57
CA GLY A 178 -18.29 2.05 10.53
C GLY A 178 -18.85 1.43 11.81
N LYS A 179 -19.39 2.28 12.69
CA LYS A 179 -20.08 1.81 13.91
C LYS A 179 -21.31 0.97 13.55
N GLY A 180 -21.34 -0.27 14.01
CA GLY A 180 -22.40 -1.24 13.73
C GLY A 180 -22.39 -1.78 12.30
N ALA A 181 -21.40 -1.41 11.48
CA ALA A 181 -21.28 -1.93 10.13
C ALA A 181 -20.82 -3.39 10.18
N ARG A 182 -21.56 -4.26 9.47
CA ARG A 182 -21.24 -5.69 9.39
C ARG A 182 -20.28 -6.03 8.26
N PHE A 183 -20.23 -5.20 7.23
CA PHE A 183 -19.37 -5.39 6.07
C PHE A 183 -18.45 -4.20 5.91
N SER A 184 -17.21 -4.48 5.55
CA SER A 184 -16.25 -3.46 5.19
C SER A 184 -16.49 -3.10 3.72
N THR A 185 -17.00 -1.90 3.46
CA THR A 185 -17.54 -1.52 2.15
C THR A 185 -16.78 -0.39 1.48
N TYR A 186 -16.75 -0.43 0.15
CA TYR A 186 -16.30 0.63 -0.74
C TYR A 186 -17.52 1.23 -1.43
N ALA A 187 -17.91 2.45 -1.02
CA ALA A 187 -19.14 3.08 -1.46
C ALA A 187 -18.95 4.59 -1.70
N ALA A 188 -19.64 5.11 -2.70
CA ALA A 188 -19.78 6.55 -2.92
C ALA A 188 -21.24 6.95 -2.63
N PRO A 189 -21.48 8.07 -1.93
CA PRO A 189 -22.83 8.61 -1.71
C PRO A 189 -23.61 8.85 -3.01
N ASN A 190 -22.92 9.21 -4.10
CA ASN A 190 -23.49 9.37 -5.44
C ASN A 190 -22.40 9.31 -6.53
N SER A 191 -22.81 9.36 -7.80
CA SER A 191 -21.91 9.27 -8.97
C SER A 191 -20.92 10.42 -9.13
N ARG A 192 -21.05 11.50 -8.36
CA ARG A 192 -20.18 12.69 -8.42
C ARG A 192 -19.22 12.79 -7.23
N THR A 193 -19.36 11.92 -6.24
CA THR A 193 -18.48 11.88 -5.06
C THR A 193 -17.42 10.80 -5.22
N PRO A 194 -16.16 11.07 -4.82
CA PRO A 194 -15.15 10.02 -4.70
C PRO A 194 -15.61 8.95 -3.71
N HIS A 195 -15.16 7.70 -3.89
CA HIS A 195 -15.62 6.61 -3.03
C HIS A 195 -14.87 6.64 -1.69
N ALA A 196 -15.62 6.41 -0.61
CA ALA A 196 -15.06 6.23 0.72
C ALA A 196 -15.04 4.75 1.08
N CYS A 197 -14.12 4.40 1.97
CA CYS A 197 -14.05 3.09 2.58
C CYS A 197 -14.60 3.15 4.01
N LEU A 198 -15.41 2.15 4.37
CA LEU A 198 -16.00 2.03 5.70
C LEU A 198 -15.65 0.66 6.27
N GLY A 199 -14.78 0.61 7.28
CA GLY A 199 -14.43 -0.61 8.01
C GLY A 199 -15.60 -1.13 8.85
N ALA A 200 -15.68 -2.45 9.02
CA ALA A 200 -16.72 -3.07 9.83
C ALA A 200 -16.30 -3.18 11.29
N SER A 201 -17.07 -2.57 12.19
CA SER A 201 -16.85 -2.77 13.63
C SER A 201 -17.36 -4.14 14.11
N GLU A 202 -18.29 -4.76 13.39
CA GLU A 202 -18.89 -6.07 13.72
C GLU A 202 -18.84 -7.03 12.52
N PRO A 203 -17.65 -7.52 12.14
CA PRO A 203 -17.44 -8.27 10.90
C PRO A 203 -18.43 -9.42 10.73
N ALA A 204 -19.05 -9.48 9.55
CA ALA A 204 -19.90 -10.58 9.15
C ALA A 204 -19.12 -11.90 9.23
N ASP A 205 -19.80 -12.93 9.74
CA ASP A 205 -19.27 -14.27 9.91
C ASP A 205 -19.84 -15.28 8.90
N ASP A 206 -20.75 -14.82 8.05
CA ASP A 206 -21.37 -15.59 6.97
C ASP A 206 -20.83 -15.12 5.62
N CYS A 207 -20.09 -16.02 4.96
CA CYS A 207 -19.46 -15.78 3.66
C CYS A 207 -20.43 -15.85 2.48
N SER A 208 -21.63 -16.40 2.68
CA SER A 208 -22.66 -16.54 1.65
C SER A 208 -23.53 -15.29 1.54
N LEU A 209 -23.38 -14.32 2.46
CA LEU A 209 -24.06 -13.04 2.37
C LEU A 209 -23.41 -12.14 1.31
N ALA A 210 -24.25 -11.47 0.53
CA ALA A 210 -23.84 -10.44 -0.43
C ALA A 210 -24.17 -9.05 0.12
N VAL A 211 -23.38 -8.05 -0.29
CA VAL A 211 -23.67 -6.63 0.00
C VAL A 211 -24.34 -6.02 -1.23
N PRO A 212 -25.66 -5.77 -1.23
CA PRO A 212 -26.38 -5.37 -2.44
C PRO A 212 -26.06 -3.93 -2.89
N GLU A 213 -25.70 -3.07 -1.94
CA GLU A 213 -25.61 -1.63 -2.16
C GLU A 213 -24.18 -1.12 -2.39
N ALA A 214 -23.17 -1.95 -2.15
CA ALA A 214 -21.77 -1.55 -2.26
C ALA A 214 -20.85 -2.73 -2.58
N ALA A 215 -19.68 -2.43 -3.12
CA ALA A 215 -18.58 -3.38 -3.15
C ALA A 215 -18.02 -3.56 -1.73
N ALA A 216 -17.39 -4.69 -1.45
CA ALA A 216 -16.86 -5.01 -0.12
C ALA A 216 -15.52 -5.75 -0.19
N VAL A 217 -14.78 -5.75 0.91
CA VAL A 217 -13.60 -6.63 1.08
C VAL A 217 -14.01 -7.92 1.77
N CYS A 218 -13.49 -9.03 1.27
CA CYS A 218 -13.70 -10.36 1.81
C CYS A 218 -12.36 -11.01 2.19
N GLY A 219 -12.34 -11.73 3.30
CA GLY A 219 -11.14 -12.40 3.81
C GLY A 219 -11.10 -13.87 3.38
N CYS A 220 -10.09 -14.22 2.61
CA CYS A 220 -9.87 -15.57 2.12
C CYS A 220 -8.66 -16.21 2.83
N GLN A 221 -8.74 -17.51 3.09
CA GLN A 221 -7.65 -18.29 3.65
C GLN A 221 -7.12 -19.25 2.58
N LYS A 222 -5.83 -19.10 2.24
CA LYS A 222 -5.09 -20.09 1.47
C LYS A 222 -4.78 -21.30 2.37
N SER A 223 -5.03 -22.49 1.82
CA SER A 223 -4.70 -23.79 2.40
C SER A 223 -3.21 -24.08 2.31
#